data_AF-A0A537PRS4-F1
#
_entry.id   AF-A0A537PRS4-F1
#
_cell.length_a   1.000
_cell.length_b   1.000
_cell.length_c   1.000
_cell.angle_alpha   90.00
_cell.angle_beta   90.00
_cell.angle_gamma   90.00
#
_symmetry.space_group_name_H-M   'P 1'
#
loop_
_entity.id
_entity.type
_entity.pdbx_description
1 polymer ?
#
loop_
_entity_poly.entity_id
_entity_poly.type
_entity_poly.pdbx_seq_one_letter_code
_entity_poly.pdbx_strand_id
1 'polypeptide(L)'
;WISVLGALPFTLAMPYAGLYASAVLTVFIGLILSSTTSSIIVFAQELMPHRFGMISGVFFGVAFGIGGLGAAALGKLADYTGIAFVYQVCAFLPALGLLAVFLPRMPRHMR
;
A
#
# COMPACT_ATOMS: atom_id res chain seq x y z
N TRP A 1 2.05 -3.44 10.17
CA TRP A 1 1.43 -2.10 10.22
C TRP A 1 2.42 -0.98 10.52
N ILE A 2 3.41 -1.15 11.41
CA ILE A 2 4.45 -0.12 11.67
C ILE A 2 5.18 0.27 10.37
N SER A 3 5.48 -0.68 9.48
CA SER A 3 6.07 -0.38 8.16
C SER A 3 5.16 0.50 7.29
N VAL A 4 3.85 0.26 7.27
CA VAL A 4 2.89 1.08 6.50
C VAL A 4 2.73 2.48 7.08
N LEU A 5 2.74 2.61 8.42
CA LEU A 5 2.81 3.91 9.10
C LEU A 5 4.14 4.64 8.83
N GLY A 6 5.23 3.90 8.59
CA GLY A 6 6.52 4.46 8.21
C GLY A 6 6.49 5.16 6.85
N ALA A 7 5.58 4.79 5.93
CA ALA A 7 5.42 5.46 4.64
C ALA A 7 4.66 6.79 4.72
N LEU A 8 3.81 6.97 5.74
CA LEU A 8 2.95 8.15 5.97
C LEU A 8 3.71 9.50 6.01
N PRO A 9 4.84 9.65 6.74
CA PRO A 9 5.61 10.89 6.70
C PRO A 9 6.23 11.15 5.32
N PHE A 10 6.60 10.12 4.57
CA PHE A 10 7.15 10.27 3.23
C PHE A 10 6.06 10.64 2.21
N THR A 11 4.86 10.10 2.34
CA THR A 11 3.76 10.39 1.41
C THR A 11 3.19 11.79 1.65
N LEU A 12 3.14 12.25 2.91
CA LEU A 12 2.77 13.61 3.28
C LEU A 12 3.81 14.67 2.87
N ALA A 13 5.09 14.32 2.84
CA ALA A 13 6.15 15.22 2.37
C ALA A 13 6.19 15.37 0.83
N MET A 14 5.69 14.37 0.10
CA MET A 14 5.69 14.32 -1.37
C MET A 14 5.02 15.52 -2.07
N PRO A 15 3.82 16.01 -1.69
CA PRO A 15 3.20 17.17 -2.34
C PRO A 15 3.95 18.50 -2.13
N TYR A 16 4.87 18.56 -1.16
CA TYR A 16 5.70 19.75 -0.89
C TYR A 16 7.11 19.64 -1.46
N ALA A 17 7.45 18.50 -2.07
CA ALA A 17 8.78 18.20 -2.58
C ALA A 17 8.86 18.45 -4.10
N GLY A 18 9.94 19.08 -4.56
CA GLY A 18 10.18 19.27 -6.01
C GLY A 18 10.36 17.93 -6.75
N LEU A 19 10.35 17.96 -8.10
CA LEU A 19 10.43 16.77 -8.98
C LEU A 19 11.48 15.73 -8.55
N TYR A 20 12.71 16.18 -8.24
CA TYR A 20 13.80 15.28 -7.83
C TYR A 20 13.55 14.61 -6.48
N ALA A 21 13.00 15.35 -5.52
CA ALA A 21 12.70 14.82 -4.19
C ALA A 21 11.51 13.85 -4.26
N SER A 22 10.44 14.18 -5.00
CA SER A 22 9.30 13.28 -5.19
C SER A 22 9.68 11.94 -5.83
N ALA A 23 10.66 11.92 -6.74
CA ALA A 23 11.19 10.69 -7.30
C ALA A 23 11.87 9.81 -6.23
N VAL A 24 12.74 10.41 -5.40
CA VAL A 24 13.43 9.71 -4.31
C VAL A 24 12.43 9.21 -3.25
N LEU A 25 11.47 10.04 -2.84
CA LEU A 25 10.43 9.66 -1.89
C LEU A 25 9.58 8.50 -2.41
N THR A 26 9.23 8.50 -3.70
CA THR A 26 8.45 7.41 -4.32
C THR A 26 9.18 6.07 -4.27
N VAL A 27 10.51 6.07 -4.46
CA VAL A 27 11.33 4.85 -4.32
C VAL A 27 11.24 4.29 -2.91
N PHE A 28 11.38 5.13 -1.88
CA PHE A 28 11.28 4.70 -0.49
C PHE A 28 9.88 4.16 -0.16
N ILE A 29 8.83 4.84 -0.61
CA ILE A 29 7.44 4.40 -0.39
C ILE A 29 7.21 3.05 -1.07
N GLY A 30 7.67 2.88 -2.31
CA GLY A 30 7.57 1.62 -3.05
C GLY A 30 8.29 0.47 -2.34
N LEU A 31 9.49 0.71 -1.81
CA LEU A 31 10.24 -0.28 -1.03
C LEU A 31 9.52 -0.70 0.25
N ILE A 32 8.98 0.28 1.00
CA ILE A 32 8.23 0.02 2.23
C ILE A 32 6.94 -0.78 1.95
N LEU A 33 6.20 -0.40 0.91
CA LEU A 33 4.98 -1.11 0.51
C LEU A 33 5.30 -2.54 0.03
N SER A 34 6.35 -2.70 -0.79
CA SER A 34 6.81 -4.02 -1.26
C SER A 34 7.17 -4.96 -0.10
N SER A 35 7.91 -4.45 0.90
CA SER A 35 8.26 -5.21 2.11
C SER A 35 7.02 -5.66 2.90
N THR A 36 6.00 -4.82 2.95
CA THR A 36 4.75 -5.13 3.66
C THR A 36 3.95 -6.22 2.95
N THR A 37 3.86 -6.18 1.62
CA THR A 37 3.08 -7.14 0.82
C THR A 37 3.55 -8.58 1.05
N SER A 38 4.87 -8.81 1.12
CA SER A 38 5.42 -10.14 1.43
C SER A 38 4.95 -10.66 2.79
N SER A 39 4.99 -9.83 3.83
CA SER A 39 4.58 -10.24 5.19
C SER A 39 3.08 -10.56 5.28
N ILE A 40 2.23 -9.82 4.57
CA ILE A 40 0.77 -10.05 4.57
C ILE A 40 0.42 -11.36 3.86
N ILE A 41 1.05 -11.64 2.71
CA ILE A 41 0.77 -12.85 1.95
C ILE A 41 1.23 -14.08 2.71
N VAL A 42 2.42 -14.05 3.32
CA VAL A 42 2.92 -15.15 4.15
C VAL A 42 2.00 -15.38 5.35
N PHE A 43 1.54 -14.31 6.01
CA PHE A 43 0.58 -14.43 7.11
C PHE A 43 -0.75 -15.08 6.66
N ALA A 44 -1.31 -14.67 5.52
CA ALA A 44 -2.52 -15.28 4.99
C ALA A 44 -2.31 -16.75 4.61
N GLN A 45 -1.12 -17.09 4.11
CA GLN A 45 -0.72 -18.46 3.80
C GLN A 45 -0.59 -19.33 5.06
N GLU A 46 -0.06 -18.79 6.15
CA GLU A 46 0.02 -19.46 7.45
C GLU A 46 -1.36 -19.74 8.06
N LEU A 47 -2.35 -18.85 7.85
CA LEU A 47 -3.73 -19.07 8.31
C LEU A 47 -4.45 -20.22 7.59
N MET A 48 -4.14 -20.49 6.32
CA MET A 48 -4.78 -21.58 5.57
C MET A 48 -3.75 -22.38 4.75
N PRO A 49 -2.92 -23.21 5.41
CA PRO A 49 -1.77 -23.88 4.81
C PRO A 49 -2.12 -24.95 3.77
N HIS A 50 -3.40 -25.30 3.60
CA HIS A 50 -3.83 -26.28 2.60
C HIS A 50 -4.18 -25.65 1.24
N ARG A 51 -4.13 -24.32 1.10
CA ARG A 51 -4.60 -23.59 -0.10
C ARG A 51 -3.68 -22.43 -0.52
N PHE A 52 -2.36 -22.62 -0.49
CA PHE A 52 -1.37 -21.59 -0.85
C PHE A 52 -1.63 -20.88 -2.19
N GLY A 53 -1.93 -21.65 -3.25
CA GLY A 53 -2.19 -21.12 -4.59
C GLY A 53 -3.46 -20.26 -4.68
N MET A 54 -4.53 -20.67 -4.01
CA MET A 54 -5.80 -19.92 -3.98
C MET A 54 -5.63 -18.60 -3.24
N ILE A 55 -4.97 -18.60 -2.08
CA ILE A 55 -4.75 -17.38 -1.29
C ILE A 55 -3.88 -16.39 -2.05
N SER A 56 -2.74 -16.85 -2.57
CA SER A 56 -1.85 -16.01 -3.38
C SER A 56 -2.60 -15.42 -4.59
N GLY A 57 -3.36 -16.27 -5.31
CA GLY A 57 -4.15 -15.84 -6.47
C GLY A 57 -5.24 -14.82 -6.14
N VAL A 58 -5.97 -14.99 -5.03
CA VAL A 58 -7.00 -14.03 -4.59
C VAL A 58 -6.37 -12.72 -4.13
N PHE A 59 -5.29 -12.76 -3.33
CA PHE A 59 -4.61 -11.55 -2.86
C PHE A 59 -4.03 -10.74 -4.02
N PHE A 60 -3.25 -11.37 -4.91
CA PHE A 60 -2.70 -10.68 -6.06
C PHE A 60 -3.80 -10.24 -7.04
N GLY A 61 -4.80 -11.09 -7.30
CA GLY A 61 -5.91 -10.76 -8.20
C GLY A 61 -6.74 -9.57 -7.72
N VAL A 62 -7.11 -9.52 -6.44
CA VAL A 62 -7.85 -8.40 -5.85
C VAL A 62 -6.97 -7.15 -5.79
N ALA A 63 -5.71 -7.28 -5.37
CA ALA A 63 -4.79 -6.15 -5.31
C ALA A 63 -4.56 -5.50 -6.68
N PHE A 64 -4.30 -6.29 -7.73
CA PHE A 64 -4.14 -5.78 -9.09
C PHE A 64 -5.46 -5.27 -9.68
N GLY A 65 -6.60 -5.92 -9.37
CA GLY A 65 -7.91 -5.46 -9.81
C GLY A 65 -8.26 -4.08 -9.26
N ILE A 66 -8.12 -3.88 -7.95
CA ILE A 66 -8.32 -2.59 -7.29
C ILE A 66 -7.26 -1.58 -7.76
N GLY A 67 -6.01 -2.00 -7.93
CA GLY A 67 -4.93 -1.16 -8.43
C GLY A 67 -5.20 -0.62 -9.84
N GLY A 68 -5.65 -1.48 -10.76
CA GLY A 68 -5.99 -1.08 -12.13
C GLY A 68 -7.21 -0.16 -12.20
N LEU A 69 -8.27 -0.49 -11.46
CA LEU A 69 -9.46 0.36 -11.38
C LEU A 69 -9.17 1.70 -10.70
N GLY A 70 -8.35 1.68 -9.65
CA GLY A 70 -7.85 2.87 -8.97
C GLY A 70 -7.00 3.75 -9.88
N ALA A 71 -6.11 3.16 -10.69
CA ALA A 71 -5.31 3.91 -11.67
C ALA A 71 -6.19 4.59 -12.73
N ALA A 72 -7.23 3.91 -13.23
CA ALA A 72 -8.17 4.50 -14.17
C ALA A 72 -8.99 5.65 -13.52
N ALA A 73 -9.45 5.46 -12.29
CA ALA A 73 -10.19 6.49 -11.55
C ALA A 73 -9.33 7.72 -11.21
N LEU A 74 -8.09 7.50 -10.74
CA LEU A 74 -7.14 8.57 -10.43
C LEU A 74 -6.66 9.28 -11.71
N GLY A 75 -6.50 8.56 -12.82
CA GLY A 75 -6.19 9.15 -14.13
C GLY A 75 -7.30 10.10 -14.58
N LYS A 76 -8.56 9.65 -14.51
CA LYS A 76 -9.72 10.52 -14.80
C LYS A 76 -9.78 11.72 -13.85
N LEU A 77 -9.47 11.54 -12.56
CA LEU A 77 -9.40 12.65 -11.60
C LEU A 77 -8.28 13.63 -11.96
N ALA A 78 -7.12 13.15 -12.43
CA ALA A 78 -6.01 13.98 -12.88
C ALA A 78 -6.41 14.85 -14.07
N ASP A 79 -7.19 14.33 -15.00
CA ASP A 79 -7.67 15.09 -16.16
C ASP A 79 -8.57 16.27 -15.75
N TYR A 80 -9.35 16.13 -14.67
CA TYR A 80 -10.25 17.19 -14.18
C TYR A 80 -9.61 18.17 -13.19
N THR A 81 -8.71 17.70 -12.32
CA THR A 81 -8.19 18.47 -11.16
C THR A 81 -6.69 18.76 -11.24
N GLY A 82 -5.98 18.10 -12.16
CA GLY A 82 -4.54 18.19 -12.30
C GLY A 82 -3.77 17.21 -11.41
N ILE A 83 -2.51 16.97 -11.80
CA ILE A 83 -1.61 16.00 -11.16
C ILE A 83 -1.30 16.39 -9.70
N ALA A 84 -1.20 17.67 -9.38
CA ALA A 84 -0.90 18.15 -8.02
C ALA A 84 -1.96 17.73 -7.00
N PHE A 85 -3.25 17.80 -7.36
CA PHE A 85 -4.35 17.37 -6.50
C PHE A 85 -4.33 15.85 -6.29
N VAL A 86 -4.05 15.08 -7.36
CA VAL A 86 -3.91 13.62 -7.27
C VAL A 86 -2.76 13.23 -6.32
N TYR A 87 -1.62 13.94 -6.36
CA TYR A 87 -0.54 13.74 -5.39
C TYR A 87 -0.98 13.99 -3.95
N GLN A 88 -1.77 15.05 -3.70
CA GLN A 88 -2.33 15.30 -2.37
C GLN A 88 -3.29 14.18 -1.93
N VAL A 89 -4.18 13.71 -2.80
CA VAL A 89 -5.10 12.60 -2.47
C VAL A 89 -4.31 11.31 -2.18
N CYS A 90 -3.35 10.96 -3.03
CA CYS A 90 -2.49 9.79 -2.86
C CYS A 90 -1.61 9.87 -1.59
N ALA A 91 -1.28 11.07 -1.11
CA ALA A 91 -0.54 11.25 0.13
C ALA A 91 -1.29 10.70 1.36
N PHE A 92 -2.63 10.73 1.32
CA PHE A 92 -3.50 10.23 2.41
C PHE A 92 -3.89 8.76 2.26
N LEU A 93 -3.79 8.15 1.07
CA LEU A 93 -4.12 6.73 0.85
C LEU A 93 -3.37 5.77 1.81
N PRO A 94 -2.07 5.95 2.09
CA PRO A 94 -1.33 5.13 3.06
C PRO A 94 -1.88 5.20 4.47
N ALA A 95 -2.61 6.27 4.83
CA ALA A 95 -3.29 6.37 6.12
C ALA A 95 -4.42 5.34 6.26
N LEU A 96 -5.00 4.83 5.16
CA LEU A 96 -5.92 3.68 5.23
C LEU A 96 -5.22 2.43 5.80
N GLY A 97 -3.89 2.35 5.69
CA GLY A 97 -3.09 1.33 6.36
C GLY A 97 -3.17 1.35 7.90
N LEU A 98 -3.60 2.47 8.52
CA LEU A 98 -3.91 2.50 9.95
C LEU A 98 -5.10 1.59 10.30
N LEU A 99 -6.01 1.32 9.36
CA LEU A 99 -7.11 0.37 9.59
C LEU A 99 -6.59 -1.06 9.82
N ALA A 100 -5.36 -1.38 9.40
CA ALA A 100 -4.72 -2.65 9.73
C ALA A 100 -4.39 -2.79 11.24
N VAL A 101 -4.51 -1.73 12.04
CA VAL A 101 -4.43 -1.81 13.51
C VAL A 101 -5.63 -2.57 14.10
N PHE A 102 -6.78 -2.57 13.42
CA PHE A 102 -7.94 -3.39 13.80
C PHE A 102 -7.73 -4.89 13.54
N LEU A 103 -6.63 -5.26 12.87
CA LEU A 103 -6.33 -6.67 12.63
C LEU A 103 -5.90 -7.32 13.96
N PRO A 104 -6.58 -8.40 14.41
CA PRO A 104 -6.29 -9.04 15.67
C PRO A 104 -4.83 -9.53 15.67
N ARG A 105 -4.06 -9.08 16.68
CA ARG A 105 -2.68 -9.54 16.89
C ARG A 105 -2.73 -11.03 17.21
N MET A 106 -2.36 -11.88 16.26
CA MET A 106 -2.16 -13.30 16.58
C MET A 106 -0.94 -13.44 17.51
N PRO A 107 -1.01 -14.32 18.53
CA PRO A 107 0.10 -14.57 19.42
C PRO A 107 1.29 -15.08 18.61
N ARG A 108 2.48 -14.52 18.88
CA ARG A 108 3.76 -15.10 18.46
C ARG A 108 3.80 -16.54 18.96
N HIS A 109 3.60 -17.52 18.09
CA HIS A 109 4.03 -18.87 18.42
C HIS A 109 5.54 -18.90 18.24
N MET A 110 6.23 -18.56 19.32
CA MET A 110 7.64 -18.87 19.51
C MET A 110 7.77 -20.40 19.48
N ARG A 111 8.37 -20.93 18.43
CA ARG A 111 9.07 -22.22 18.42
C ARG A 111 10.23 -22.16 17.44
#